data_AF-A0A8S3DRF0-F1
#
_entry.id   AF-A0A8S3DRF0-F1
#
_cell.length_a   1.000
_cell.length_b   1.000
_cell.length_c   1.000
_cell.angle_alpha   90.00
_cell.angle_beta   90.00
_cell.angle_gamma   90.00
#
_symmetry.space_group_name_H-M   'P 1'
#
loop_
_entity.id
_entity.type
_entity.pdbx_description
1 polymer ?
#
loop_
_entity_poly.entity_id
_entity_poly.type
_entity_poly.pdbx_seq_one_letter_code
_entity_poly.pdbx_strand_id
1 'polypeptide(L)'
;YPVDFVVLSFYKIFGYPTGLGALIIRNESLKLLNKENYFGGGSVEYVSPYDDSRVEYKSGINGFIHGTIPFTTILSLHQGFQLIANKLSYKSISLHTQCLIDYCRNEMLKLNYSNGQRLCLFYDARSNLLIENGYSYGPILNFNLFNIYGQFISCRLIHRIATNHNIILRVGTFCTPGASQAYLGSSKSFENNHECRRGLFCGTNADGDDVLDSGRQPLGSIRLSLGWMSRYEDIQCWIHFLRQVILQGIGIASQLTSSVPIDNRCDEEKNLILTHIYIYPIKSCASILVKEWPLTSMSFLYDREWMVMDQNLNPLTLKRLPALSQIKPAINSEKNQLILNATNHPSFIIEINNDSTTIKSTVNLNDGITCHVYGGEIEQWLTKVLGIYATLARRTNDSQMTLANEGAFLLVNEESVRQIRSNLNEKITHERFRPNLVVDKQYVNESYSAYSEDSWKRLVILNESDIELKVIGLCQRCTVVNVDPSTGKNQSHLFTRLQTQRREMDTLRANFGILLNLSKTY
;
A
#
# COMPACT_ATOMS: atom_id res chain seq x y z
N TYR A 1 28.26 -22.12 -20.90
CA TYR A 1 29.29 -22.36 -19.86
C TYR A 1 28.69 -23.27 -18.81
N PRO A 2 29.30 -24.42 -18.49
CA PRO A 2 28.84 -25.24 -17.38
C PRO A 2 29.03 -24.44 -16.09
N VAL A 3 28.00 -24.38 -15.25
CA VAL A 3 28.03 -23.65 -13.97
C VAL A 3 28.95 -24.35 -12.99
N ASP A 4 29.72 -23.59 -12.21
CA ASP A 4 30.61 -24.11 -11.17
C ASP A 4 29.88 -24.36 -9.84
N PHE A 5 28.79 -23.62 -9.61
CA PHE A 5 27.98 -23.67 -8.40
C PHE A 5 26.49 -23.52 -8.74
N VAL A 6 25.63 -24.28 -8.07
CA VAL A 6 24.16 -24.14 -8.16
C VAL A 6 23.57 -24.19 -6.76
N VAL A 7 22.83 -23.14 -6.39
CA VAL A 7 22.08 -23.10 -5.13
C VAL A 7 20.63 -23.49 -5.39
N LEU A 8 20.11 -24.40 -4.56
CA LEU A 8 18.76 -24.91 -4.60
C LEU A 8 18.03 -24.53 -3.32
N SER A 9 16.74 -24.19 -3.45
CA SER A 9 15.85 -23.97 -2.31
C SER A 9 14.71 -24.99 -2.36
N PHE A 10 14.67 -25.92 -1.40
CA PHE A 10 13.71 -27.03 -1.46
C PHE A 10 12.25 -26.58 -1.30
N TYR A 11 11.98 -25.54 -0.50
CA TYR A 11 10.63 -24.99 -0.39
C TYR A 11 10.08 -24.46 -1.73
N LYS A 12 10.93 -24.06 -2.68
CA LYS A 12 10.46 -23.63 -4.01
C LYS A 12 10.09 -24.81 -4.91
N ILE A 13 10.60 -25.99 -4.60
CA ILE A 13 10.36 -27.22 -5.34
C ILE A 13 9.16 -27.98 -4.74
N PHE A 14 9.12 -28.10 -3.40
CA PHE A 14 8.15 -28.93 -2.68
C PHE A 14 7.11 -28.13 -1.87
N GLY A 15 7.35 -26.84 -1.58
CA GLY A 15 6.54 -26.02 -0.67
C GLY A 15 7.01 -26.06 0.80
N TYR A 16 7.72 -27.10 1.21
CA TYR A 16 8.24 -27.33 2.56
C TYR A 16 9.50 -28.22 2.50
N PRO A 17 10.49 -28.10 3.40
CA PRO A 17 10.60 -27.15 4.52
C PRO A 17 11.22 -25.80 4.09
N THR A 18 10.82 -24.73 4.77
CA THR A 18 11.44 -23.41 4.63
C THR A 18 12.79 -23.36 5.35
N GLY A 19 13.75 -22.59 4.81
CA GLY A 19 15.08 -22.45 5.40
C GLY A 19 16.09 -23.55 5.06
N LEU A 20 15.70 -24.57 4.29
CA LEU A 20 16.60 -25.63 3.82
C LEU A 20 16.86 -25.51 2.31
N GLY A 21 18.12 -25.73 1.94
CA GLY A 21 18.59 -25.71 0.56
C GLY A 21 19.73 -26.69 0.33
N ALA A 22 20.23 -26.72 -0.89
CA ALA A 22 21.42 -27.47 -1.27
C ALA A 22 22.33 -26.63 -2.15
N LEU A 23 23.63 -26.87 -2.05
CA LEU A 23 24.64 -26.28 -2.92
C LEU A 23 25.29 -27.42 -3.71
N ILE A 24 25.15 -27.39 -5.03
CA ILE A 24 25.83 -28.30 -5.94
C ILE A 24 27.10 -27.59 -6.40
N ILE A 25 28.24 -28.24 -6.23
CA ILE A 25 29.57 -27.68 -6.49
C ILE A 25 30.30 -28.62 -7.44
N ARG A 26 30.99 -28.06 -8.44
CA ARG A 26 31.94 -28.85 -9.22
C ARG A 26 33.18 -29.15 -8.37
N ASN A 27 33.63 -30.40 -8.35
CA ASN A 27 34.75 -30.85 -7.50
C ASN A 27 36.01 -29.99 -7.64
N GLU A 28 36.34 -29.54 -8.86
CA GLU A 28 37.50 -28.66 -9.11
C GLU A 28 37.38 -27.28 -8.45
N SER A 29 36.16 -26.76 -8.34
CA SER A 29 35.85 -25.44 -7.80
C SER A 29 35.67 -25.44 -6.27
N LEU A 30 35.61 -26.62 -5.64
CA LEU A 30 35.44 -26.77 -4.20
C LEU A 30 36.53 -26.06 -3.39
N LYS A 31 37.77 -26.06 -3.89
CA LYS A 31 38.93 -25.43 -3.24
C LYS A 31 38.78 -23.91 -3.08
N LEU A 32 37.92 -23.26 -3.87
CA LEU A 32 37.70 -21.82 -3.82
C LEU A 32 36.87 -21.39 -2.60
N LEU A 33 36.04 -22.28 -2.07
CA LEU A 33 35.07 -21.97 -1.01
C LEU A 33 35.61 -22.17 0.42
N ASN A 34 36.75 -22.85 0.60
CA ASN A 34 37.38 -23.13 1.91
C ASN A 34 38.22 -21.96 2.46
N LYS A 35 37.77 -20.71 2.29
CA LYS A 35 38.53 -19.49 2.67
C LYS A 35 37.91 -18.68 3.81
N GLU A 36 36.88 -19.22 4.46
CA GLU A 36 36.17 -18.53 5.55
C GLU A 36 37.07 -18.33 6.79
N ASN A 37 36.86 -17.21 7.49
CA ASN A 37 37.51 -16.90 8.79
C ASN A 37 36.65 -17.31 9.99
N TYR A 38 35.46 -17.89 9.74
CA TYR A 38 34.50 -18.32 10.76
C TYR A 38 34.29 -19.84 10.67
N PHE A 39 34.30 -20.52 11.81
CA PHE A 39 34.10 -21.97 11.91
C PHE A 39 33.14 -22.30 13.06
N GLY A 40 32.43 -23.42 12.92
CA GLY A 40 31.53 -23.96 13.94
C GLY A 40 31.91 -25.38 14.31
N GLY A 41 31.21 -25.96 15.29
CA GLY A 41 31.37 -27.38 15.59
C GLY A 41 31.14 -28.23 14.35
N GLY A 42 32.12 -29.06 13.99
CA GLY A 42 32.06 -29.95 12.81
C GLY A 42 32.97 -29.55 11.64
N SER A 43 33.33 -28.27 11.49
CA SER A 43 34.07 -27.76 10.31
C SER A 43 35.60 -27.75 10.45
N VAL A 44 36.13 -27.88 11.67
CA VAL A 44 37.57 -27.88 11.99
C VAL A 44 37.94 -29.14 12.76
N GLU A 45 39.20 -29.58 12.68
CA GLU A 45 39.66 -30.77 13.39
C GLU A 45 39.92 -30.51 14.87
N TYR A 46 40.50 -29.35 15.20
CA TYR A 46 40.86 -28.99 16.57
C TYR A 46 40.92 -27.47 16.75
N VAL A 47 40.51 -27.01 17.93
CA VAL A 47 40.56 -25.60 18.35
C VAL A 47 41.05 -25.57 19.78
N SER A 48 42.13 -24.83 20.03
CA SER A 48 42.62 -24.59 21.37
C SER A 48 41.87 -23.42 22.02
N PRO A 49 41.46 -23.52 23.30
CA PRO A 49 40.93 -22.38 24.04
C PRO A 49 42.03 -21.52 24.69
N TYR A 50 43.30 -21.95 24.64
CA TYR A 50 44.42 -21.33 25.36
C TYR A 50 45.41 -20.58 24.45
N ASP A 51 45.32 -20.77 23.13
CA ASP A 51 46.13 -20.06 22.13
C ASP A 51 45.36 -19.97 20.79
N ASP A 52 45.82 -19.12 19.88
CA ASP A 52 45.26 -18.98 18.52
C ASP A 52 45.59 -20.17 17.60
N SER A 53 46.03 -21.30 18.16
CA SER A 53 46.27 -22.51 17.38
C SER A 53 44.93 -23.14 16.98
N ARG A 54 44.68 -23.16 15.67
CA ARG A 54 43.55 -23.84 15.04
C ARG A 54 44.08 -24.88 14.08
N VAL A 55 43.60 -26.12 14.16
CA VAL A 55 43.88 -27.13 13.14
C VAL A 55 42.95 -26.90 11.96
N GLU A 56 43.48 -27.24 10.79
CA GLU A 56 42.92 -27.06 9.46
C GLU A 56 41.41 -27.36 9.36
N TYR A 57 40.75 -26.62 8.47
CA TYR A 57 39.40 -26.96 8.05
C TYR A 57 39.40 -28.39 7.51
N LYS A 58 38.40 -29.18 7.93
CA LYS A 58 38.21 -30.52 7.38
C LYS A 58 38.06 -30.40 5.87
N SER A 59 38.87 -31.15 5.14
CA SER A 59 38.83 -31.15 3.68
C SER A 59 37.48 -31.67 3.16
N GLY A 60 37.12 -31.26 1.94
CA GLY A 60 35.88 -31.70 1.30
C GLY A 60 34.62 -31.07 1.88
N ILE A 61 33.51 -31.81 1.89
CA ILE A 61 32.18 -31.31 2.27
C ILE A 61 32.05 -31.01 3.77
N ASN A 62 32.85 -31.67 4.61
CA ASN A 62 32.80 -31.52 6.07
C ASN A 62 33.18 -30.10 6.52
N GLY A 63 34.01 -29.40 5.75
CA GLY A 63 34.37 -28.00 6.01
C GLY A 63 33.20 -27.01 5.94
N PHE A 64 32.08 -27.40 5.29
CA PHE A 64 30.88 -26.55 5.11
C PHE A 64 29.80 -26.79 6.16
N ILE A 65 29.98 -27.79 7.03
CA ILE A 65 28.99 -28.16 8.04
C ILE A 65 29.28 -27.34 9.30
N HIS A 66 28.68 -26.15 9.37
CA HIS A 66 28.77 -25.30 10.55
C HIS A 66 27.63 -25.62 11.53
N GLY A 67 27.98 -26.16 12.69
CA GLY A 67 27.03 -26.39 13.77
C GLY A 67 26.09 -27.58 13.53
N THR A 68 24.98 -27.62 14.28
CA THR A 68 24.01 -28.71 14.17
C THR A 68 23.13 -28.53 12.93
N ILE A 69 23.20 -29.48 12.02
CA ILE A 69 22.37 -29.52 10.81
C ILE A 69 20.89 -29.70 11.20
N PRO A 70 19.92 -29.10 10.49
CA PRO A 70 18.50 -29.26 10.80
C PRO A 70 17.98 -30.65 10.38
N PHE A 71 18.39 -31.69 11.09
CA PHE A 71 18.16 -33.09 10.75
C PHE A 71 16.67 -33.44 10.64
N THR A 72 15.80 -32.84 11.45
CA THR A 72 14.34 -33.05 11.37
C THR A 72 13.74 -32.53 10.07
N THR A 73 14.19 -31.38 9.57
CA THR A 73 13.70 -30.84 8.29
C THR A 73 14.35 -31.55 7.11
N ILE A 74 15.58 -32.04 7.22
CA ILE A 74 16.19 -32.90 6.19
C ILE A 74 15.37 -34.17 5.98
N LEU A 75 14.89 -34.81 7.05
CA LEU A 75 14.03 -36.00 6.94
C LEU A 75 12.76 -35.72 6.12
N SER A 76 12.21 -34.51 6.22
CA SER A 76 11.01 -34.12 5.45
C SER A 76 11.25 -34.03 3.94
N LEU A 77 12.51 -33.83 3.49
CA LEU A 77 12.84 -33.81 2.07
C LEU A 77 12.52 -35.14 1.38
N HIS A 78 12.61 -36.25 2.13
CA HIS A 78 12.30 -37.58 1.60
C HIS A 78 10.88 -37.63 1.00
N GLN A 79 9.91 -37.04 1.70
CA GLN A 79 8.53 -36.97 1.22
C GLN A 79 8.40 -36.11 -0.04
N GLY A 80 9.12 -34.98 -0.11
CA GLY A 80 9.16 -34.12 -1.29
C GLY A 80 9.73 -34.85 -2.51
N PHE A 81 10.83 -35.56 -2.35
CA PHE A 81 11.41 -36.37 -3.43
C PHE A 81 10.50 -37.52 -3.85
N GLN A 82 9.88 -38.24 -2.91
CA GLN A 82 8.91 -39.29 -3.22
C GLN A 82 7.69 -38.76 -3.96
N LEU A 83 7.17 -37.58 -3.60
CA LEU A 83 6.06 -36.95 -4.30
C LEU A 83 6.41 -36.71 -5.77
N ILE A 84 7.60 -36.15 -6.05
CA ILE A 84 8.03 -35.93 -7.42
C ILE A 84 8.29 -37.24 -8.14
N ALA A 85 9.02 -38.18 -7.53
CA ALA A 85 9.38 -39.44 -8.18
C ALA A 85 8.14 -40.30 -8.51
N ASN A 86 7.17 -40.36 -7.59
CA ASN A 86 6.07 -41.33 -7.68
C ASN A 86 4.77 -40.76 -8.25
N LYS A 87 4.52 -39.44 -8.14
CA LYS A 87 3.21 -38.85 -8.51
C LYS A 87 3.25 -37.78 -9.58
N LEU A 88 4.34 -37.00 -9.71
CA LEU A 88 4.37 -35.84 -10.62
C LEU A 88 5.38 -35.99 -11.76
N SER A 89 6.64 -36.28 -11.45
CA SER A 89 7.83 -36.16 -12.30
C SER A 89 8.17 -34.71 -12.71
N TYR A 90 9.47 -34.41 -12.82
CA TYR A 90 9.94 -33.10 -13.29
C TYR A 90 9.50 -32.77 -14.71
N LYS A 91 9.39 -33.78 -15.58
CA LYS A 91 8.96 -33.60 -16.98
C LYS A 91 7.50 -33.15 -17.04
N SER A 92 6.59 -33.79 -16.30
CA SER A 92 5.18 -33.40 -16.29
C SER A 92 4.97 -32.02 -15.66
N ILE A 93 5.71 -31.70 -14.57
CA ILE A 93 5.69 -30.36 -13.95
C ILE A 93 6.12 -29.29 -14.96
N SER A 94 7.22 -29.53 -15.67
CA SER A 94 7.75 -28.62 -16.68
C SER A 94 6.74 -28.41 -17.82
N LEU A 95 6.21 -29.49 -18.39
CA LEU A 95 5.20 -29.42 -19.45
C LEU A 95 3.93 -28.70 -19.00
N HIS A 96 3.38 -29.06 -17.84
CA HIS A 96 2.19 -28.43 -17.26
C HIS A 96 2.37 -26.94 -17.08
N THR A 97 3.43 -26.53 -16.39
CA THR A 97 3.67 -25.12 -16.10
C THR A 97 4.04 -24.31 -17.35
N GLN A 98 4.70 -24.93 -18.34
CA GLN A 98 4.94 -24.32 -19.65
C GLN A 98 3.61 -24.06 -20.38
N CYS A 99 2.70 -25.04 -20.44
CA CYS A 99 1.38 -24.87 -21.06
C CYS A 99 0.58 -23.75 -20.38
N LEU A 100 0.60 -23.70 -19.06
CA LEU A 100 -0.06 -22.65 -18.28
C LEU A 100 0.50 -21.26 -18.60
N ILE A 101 1.83 -21.12 -18.66
CA ILE A 101 2.46 -19.84 -19.00
C ILE A 101 2.16 -19.41 -20.42
N ASP A 102 2.28 -20.32 -21.38
CA ASP A 102 2.05 -19.97 -22.78
C ASP A 102 0.58 -19.59 -22.99
N TYR A 103 -0.35 -20.31 -22.34
CA TYR A 103 -1.77 -19.94 -22.33
C TYR A 103 -1.99 -18.55 -21.71
N CYS A 104 -1.49 -18.31 -20.50
CA CYS A 104 -1.63 -17.02 -19.81
C CYS A 104 -1.09 -15.86 -20.65
N ARG A 105 0.12 -16.03 -21.21
CA ARG A 105 0.79 -15.00 -22.02
C ARG A 105 0.00 -14.73 -23.30
N ASN A 106 -0.41 -15.77 -24.01
CA ASN A 106 -1.16 -15.63 -25.26
C ASN A 106 -2.51 -14.95 -25.03
N GLU A 107 -3.20 -15.25 -23.93
CA GLU A 107 -4.45 -14.58 -23.58
C GLU A 107 -4.23 -13.12 -23.19
N MET A 108 -3.19 -12.82 -22.41
CA MET A 108 -2.86 -11.44 -22.04
C MET A 108 -2.45 -10.58 -23.25
N LEU A 109 -1.73 -11.14 -24.22
CA LEU A 109 -1.35 -10.43 -25.45
C LEU A 109 -2.54 -10.05 -26.34
N LYS A 110 -3.68 -10.74 -26.20
CA LYS A 110 -4.93 -10.40 -26.91
C LYS A 110 -5.67 -9.22 -26.27
N LEU A 111 -5.25 -8.76 -25.09
CA LEU A 111 -5.92 -7.72 -24.33
C LEU A 111 -5.47 -6.33 -24.78
N ASN A 112 -6.34 -5.65 -25.52
CA ASN A 112 -6.17 -4.27 -25.96
C ASN A 112 -7.36 -3.42 -25.53
N TYR A 113 -7.11 -2.14 -25.29
CA TYR A 113 -8.15 -1.13 -25.14
C TYR A 113 -8.83 -0.84 -26.47
N SER A 114 -9.99 -0.18 -26.43
CA SER A 114 -10.79 0.16 -27.62
C SER A 114 -10.04 1.04 -28.63
N ASN A 115 -9.07 1.83 -28.18
CA ASN A 115 -8.19 2.65 -29.02
C ASN A 115 -6.98 1.88 -29.60
N GLY A 116 -6.90 0.57 -29.39
CA GLY A 116 -5.78 -0.27 -29.84
C GLY A 116 -4.57 -0.30 -28.92
N GLN A 117 -4.56 0.46 -27.82
CA GLN A 117 -3.47 0.41 -26.84
C GLN A 117 -3.39 -0.96 -26.17
N ARG A 118 -2.21 -1.58 -26.17
CA ARG A 118 -1.97 -2.87 -25.49
C ARG A 118 -2.05 -2.74 -23.98
N LEU A 119 -2.63 -3.74 -23.32
CA LEU A 119 -2.74 -3.74 -21.87
C LEU A 119 -1.43 -4.10 -21.16
N CYS A 120 -0.62 -5.01 -21.72
CA CYS A 120 0.52 -5.58 -21.00
C CYS A 120 1.87 -5.38 -21.72
N LEU A 121 2.93 -5.21 -20.92
CA LEU A 121 4.34 -5.26 -21.34
C LEU A 121 5.04 -6.40 -20.60
N PHE A 122 5.52 -7.41 -21.33
CA PHE A 122 6.30 -8.50 -20.76
C PHE A 122 7.81 -8.18 -20.74
N TYR A 123 8.50 -8.60 -19.68
CA TYR A 123 9.95 -8.53 -19.55
C TYR A 123 10.56 -9.91 -19.75
N ASP A 124 10.42 -10.43 -20.96
CA ASP A 124 10.72 -11.83 -21.22
C ASP A 124 11.67 -12.03 -22.39
N ALA A 125 12.48 -11.03 -22.79
CA ALA A 125 13.40 -11.04 -23.94
C ALA A 125 13.94 -12.46 -24.21
N ARG A 126 13.21 -13.21 -25.05
CA ARG A 126 13.42 -14.64 -25.21
C ARG A 126 14.61 -14.78 -26.15
N SER A 127 15.75 -15.18 -25.60
CA SER A 127 16.90 -15.62 -26.38
C SER A 127 16.50 -16.77 -27.32
N ASN A 128 16.55 -16.51 -28.63
CA ASN A 128 16.35 -17.53 -29.66
C ASN A 128 17.30 -18.72 -29.45
N LEU A 129 18.53 -18.44 -28.99
CA LEU A 129 19.53 -19.42 -28.60
C LEU A 129 19.06 -20.39 -27.50
N LEU A 130 18.23 -19.97 -26.56
CA LEU A 130 17.69 -20.86 -25.53
C LEU A 130 16.56 -21.73 -26.09
N ILE A 131 15.72 -21.16 -26.95
CA ILE A 131 14.60 -21.87 -27.60
C ILE A 131 15.13 -22.94 -28.55
N GLU A 132 16.10 -22.59 -29.39
CA GLU A 132 16.75 -23.49 -30.36
C GLU A 132 17.43 -24.68 -29.68
N ASN A 133 17.93 -24.49 -28.45
CA ASN A 133 18.54 -25.56 -27.65
C ASN A 133 17.54 -26.28 -26.72
N GLY A 134 16.23 -26.02 -26.86
CA GLY A 134 15.19 -26.71 -26.10
C GLY A 134 15.07 -26.31 -24.62
N TYR A 135 15.63 -25.18 -24.21
CA TYR A 135 15.53 -24.68 -22.84
C TYR A 135 14.22 -23.89 -22.63
N SER A 136 13.52 -24.19 -21.52
CA SER A 136 12.33 -23.45 -21.09
C SER A 136 12.71 -22.26 -20.20
N TYR A 137 11.95 -21.17 -20.29
CA TYR A 137 12.09 -19.97 -19.45
C TYR A 137 11.59 -20.16 -18.00
N GLY A 138 11.11 -21.36 -17.67
CA GLY A 138 10.55 -21.68 -16.36
C GLY A 138 9.19 -21.03 -16.12
N PRO A 139 8.55 -21.33 -14.99
CA PRO A 139 7.13 -21.03 -14.77
C PRO A 139 6.90 -19.64 -14.17
N ILE A 140 7.62 -18.62 -14.68
CA ILE A 140 7.49 -17.23 -14.22
C ILE A 140 7.18 -16.26 -15.37
N LEU A 141 6.16 -15.41 -15.19
CA LEU A 141 5.90 -14.25 -16.05
C LEU A 141 6.14 -12.97 -15.26
N ASN A 142 6.99 -12.08 -15.78
CA ASN A 142 7.16 -10.72 -15.27
C ASN A 142 6.62 -9.72 -16.29
N PHE A 143 5.80 -8.77 -15.84
CA PHE A 143 5.18 -7.77 -16.71
C PHE A 143 4.74 -6.52 -15.94
N ASN A 144 4.45 -5.47 -16.68
CA ASN A 144 3.67 -4.32 -16.21
C ASN A 144 2.42 -4.13 -17.09
N LEU A 145 1.44 -3.37 -16.57
CA LEU A 145 0.22 -3.04 -17.27
C LEU A 145 0.20 -1.56 -17.66
N PHE A 146 -0.46 -1.24 -18.77
CA PHE A 146 -0.69 0.11 -19.26
C PHE A 146 -2.16 0.53 -19.06
N ASN A 147 -2.41 1.82 -18.91
CA ASN A 147 -3.73 2.43 -19.03
C ASN A 147 -4.09 2.70 -20.51
N ILE A 148 -5.27 3.28 -20.75
CA ILE A 148 -5.75 3.61 -22.10
C ILE A 148 -4.83 4.58 -22.85
N TYR A 149 -4.04 5.39 -22.14
CA TYR A 149 -3.11 6.37 -22.73
C TYR A 149 -1.70 5.83 -22.93
N GLY A 150 -1.46 4.56 -22.61
CA GLY A 150 -0.14 3.94 -22.69
C GLY A 150 0.82 4.30 -21.57
N GLN A 151 0.32 4.84 -20.46
CA GLN A 151 1.08 5.06 -19.23
C GLN A 151 1.03 3.81 -18.35
N PHE A 152 2.10 3.57 -17.59
CA PHE A 152 2.18 2.44 -16.66
C PHE A 152 1.19 2.60 -15.50
N ILE A 153 0.47 1.51 -15.21
CA ILE A 153 -0.34 1.39 -14.02
C ILE A 153 0.56 0.88 -12.88
N SER A 154 0.43 1.51 -11.71
CA SER A 154 1.08 1.09 -10.47
C SER A 154 0.87 -0.40 -10.19
N CYS A 155 1.96 -1.16 -10.03
CA CYS A 155 1.86 -2.59 -9.73
C CYS A 155 1.29 -2.81 -8.31
N ARG A 156 1.57 -1.89 -7.38
CA ARG A 156 0.92 -1.83 -6.05
C ARG A 156 -0.58 -1.57 -6.13
N LEU A 157 -1.05 -0.72 -7.05
CA LEU A 157 -2.48 -0.50 -7.26
C LEU A 157 -3.14 -1.77 -7.78
N ILE A 158 -2.56 -2.42 -8.79
CA ILE A 158 -3.06 -3.69 -9.33
C ILE A 158 -3.10 -4.77 -8.25
N HIS A 159 -2.06 -4.89 -7.42
CA HIS A 159 -2.03 -5.82 -6.29
C HIS A 159 -3.19 -5.57 -5.31
N ARG A 160 -3.45 -4.31 -4.94
CA ARG A 160 -4.57 -3.95 -4.05
C ARG A 160 -5.93 -4.32 -4.65
N ILE A 161 -6.14 -4.01 -5.93
CA ILE A 161 -7.38 -4.31 -6.63
C ILE A 161 -7.55 -5.84 -6.76
N ALA A 162 -6.50 -6.56 -7.19
CA ALA A 162 -6.51 -8.01 -7.31
C ALA A 162 -6.80 -8.72 -5.97
N THR A 163 -6.26 -8.21 -4.85
CA THR A 163 -6.50 -8.75 -3.51
C THR A 163 -7.99 -8.69 -3.14
N ASN A 164 -8.69 -7.60 -3.50
CA ASN A 164 -10.13 -7.49 -3.28
C ASN A 164 -10.96 -8.47 -4.14
N HIS A 165 -10.35 -9.04 -5.19
CA HIS A 165 -10.91 -10.10 -6.03
C HIS A 165 -10.35 -11.48 -5.69
N ASN A 166 -9.75 -11.66 -4.50
CA ASN A 166 -9.14 -12.91 -4.03
C ASN A 166 -7.98 -13.42 -4.91
N ILE A 167 -7.30 -12.52 -5.63
CA ILE A 167 -6.10 -12.82 -6.43
C ILE A 167 -4.89 -12.23 -5.71
N ILE A 168 -3.96 -13.09 -5.28
CA ILE A 168 -2.74 -12.69 -4.61
C ILE A 168 -1.60 -12.62 -5.63
N LEU A 169 -1.01 -11.44 -5.80
CA LEU A 169 0.09 -11.22 -6.75
C LEU A 169 1.41 -10.95 -6.02
N ARG A 170 2.53 -11.31 -6.64
CA ARG A 170 3.85 -10.82 -6.22
C ARG A 170 4.16 -9.54 -7.00
N VAL A 171 4.48 -8.47 -6.28
CA VAL A 171 4.87 -7.18 -6.87
C VAL A 171 6.15 -6.65 -6.21
N GLY A 172 6.97 -5.95 -6.99
CA GLY A 172 8.20 -5.32 -6.50
C GLY A 172 9.27 -5.13 -7.57
N THR A 173 10.45 -4.71 -7.15
CA THR A 173 11.65 -4.63 -8.00
C THR A 173 12.19 -6.02 -8.37
N PHE A 174 12.96 -6.12 -9.45
CA PHE A 174 13.63 -7.38 -9.78
C PHE A 174 14.71 -7.70 -8.74
N CYS A 175 14.82 -8.97 -8.37
CA CYS A 175 15.85 -9.43 -7.42
C CYS A 175 17.28 -9.24 -7.96
N THR A 176 17.44 -9.10 -9.27
CA THR A 176 18.71 -8.83 -9.92
C THR A 176 18.78 -7.34 -10.27
N PRO A 177 19.70 -6.55 -9.65
CA PRO A 177 19.82 -5.12 -9.95
C PRO A 177 20.04 -4.83 -11.43
N GLY A 178 20.83 -5.67 -12.13
CA GLY A 178 21.03 -5.56 -13.57
C GLY A 178 19.75 -5.77 -14.41
N ALA A 179 18.82 -6.62 -13.95
CA ALA A 179 17.52 -6.78 -14.62
C ALA A 179 16.64 -5.55 -14.38
N SER A 180 16.65 -4.99 -13.16
CA SER A 180 15.97 -3.71 -12.88
C SER A 180 16.53 -2.59 -13.76
N GLN A 181 17.85 -2.52 -13.95
CA GLN A 181 18.48 -1.53 -14.82
C GLN A 181 18.09 -1.73 -16.29
N ALA A 182 18.12 -2.98 -16.78
CA ALA A 182 17.81 -3.28 -18.18
C ALA A 182 16.33 -3.08 -18.55
N TYR A 183 15.41 -3.34 -17.61
CA TYR A 183 13.97 -3.36 -17.88
C TYR A 183 13.16 -2.19 -17.29
N LEU A 184 13.64 -1.55 -16.22
CA LEU A 184 12.93 -0.48 -15.48
C LEU A 184 13.69 0.86 -15.43
N GLY A 185 14.99 0.88 -15.75
CA GLY A 185 15.86 2.05 -15.59
C GLY A 185 16.22 2.79 -16.88
N SER A 186 16.55 4.08 -16.74
CA SER A 186 17.35 4.84 -17.70
C SER A 186 18.76 5.05 -17.15
N SER A 187 19.77 5.12 -18.02
CA SER A 187 21.22 5.16 -17.68
C SER A 187 21.65 6.26 -16.69
N LYS A 188 20.82 7.28 -16.42
CA LYS A 188 21.19 8.49 -15.64
C LYS A 188 20.59 8.57 -14.22
N SER A 189 19.71 7.66 -13.80
CA SER A 189 18.93 7.81 -12.56
C SER A 189 19.50 7.08 -11.33
N PHE A 190 20.66 6.43 -11.43
CA PHE A 190 21.20 5.58 -10.35
C PHE A 190 22.25 6.22 -9.43
N GLU A 191 22.64 7.49 -9.64
CA GLU A 191 23.45 8.21 -8.63
C GLU A 191 22.67 8.43 -7.32
N ASN A 192 21.34 8.37 -7.34
CA ASN A 192 20.49 8.48 -6.15
C ASN A 192 19.94 7.12 -5.70
N ASN A 193 20.84 6.27 -5.19
CA ASN A 193 20.54 5.00 -4.53
C ASN A 193 19.62 5.11 -3.28
N HIS A 194 19.16 6.31 -2.90
CA HIS A 194 18.33 6.54 -1.73
C HIS A 194 16.82 6.38 -2.00
N GLU A 195 16.31 6.71 -3.19
CA GLU A 195 14.87 6.61 -3.48
C GLU A 195 14.43 5.17 -3.80
N CYS A 196 15.28 4.41 -4.50
CA CYS A 196 15.04 2.99 -4.79
C CYS A 196 15.08 2.10 -3.51
N ARG A 197 15.73 2.59 -2.43
CA ARG A 197 15.77 1.95 -1.11
C ARG A 197 14.55 2.27 -0.22
N ARG A 198 13.68 3.22 -0.60
CA ARG A 198 12.42 3.48 0.12
C ARG A 198 11.40 2.38 -0.16
N GLY A 199 11.46 1.30 0.64
CA GLY A 199 10.35 0.36 0.81
C GLY A 199 9.88 -0.38 -0.45
N LEU A 200 10.74 -0.54 -1.46
CA LEU A 200 10.45 -1.24 -2.73
C LEU A 200 10.98 -2.68 -2.73
N PHE A 201 10.98 -3.34 -1.58
CA PHE A 201 11.26 -4.78 -1.49
C PHE A 201 10.04 -5.56 -1.96
N CYS A 202 10.27 -6.67 -2.68
CA CYS A 202 9.23 -7.66 -2.98
C CYS A 202 8.46 -8.03 -1.71
N GLY A 203 7.15 -7.74 -1.69
CA GLY A 203 6.26 -8.11 -0.57
C GLY A 203 6.12 -7.08 0.55
N THR A 204 6.51 -5.81 0.36
CA THR A 204 6.29 -4.73 1.35
C THR A 204 5.06 -3.88 1.04
N ASN A 205 4.26 -3.58 2.07
CA ASN A 205 3.05 -2.74 2.01
C ASN A 205 3.35 -1.24 2.17
N ALA A 206 4.44 -0.74 1.59
CA ALA A 206 4.83 0.67 1.74
C ALA A 206 3.91 1.61 0.93
N ASP A 207 3.49 2.72 1.57
CA ASP A 207 2.62 3.75 1.00
C ASP A 207 3.44 4.71 0.11
N GLY A 208 3.37 4.54 -1.22
CA GLY A 208 3.94 5.45 -2.22
C GLY A 208 3.66 4.97 -3.64
N ASP A 209 3.58 5.90 -4.60
CA ASP A 209 3.46 5.56 -6.03
C ASP A 209 4.77 4.93 -6.53
N ASP A 210 4.65 3.76 -7.15
CA ASP A 210 5.74 3.00 -7.76
C ASP A 210 5.85 3.29 -9.27
N VAL A 211 5.32 4.41 -9.72
CA VAL A 211 5.44 4.92 -11.08
C VAL A 211 5.79 6.39 -11.04
N LEU A 212 6.95 6.75 -11.61
CA LEU A 212 7.46 8.11 -11.69
C LEU A 212 7.09 8.76 -13.04
N ASP A 213 7.43 10.04 -13.18
CA ASP A 213 7.27 10.84 -14.40
C ASP A 213 5.85 10.80 -14.98
N SER A 214 4.85 11.01 -14.10
CA SER A 214 3.43 11.03 -14.48
C SER A 214 3.00 9.75 -15.22
N GLY A 215 3.43 8.58 -14.74
CA GLY A 215 3.04 7.30 -15.31
C GLY A 215 4.00 6.74 -16.36
N ARG A 216 5.14 7.40 -16.63
CA ARG A 216 6.04 7.00 -17.73
C ARG A 216 7.12 6.00 -17.31
N GLN A 217 7.46 5.93 -16.02
CA GLN A 217 8.53 5.06 -15.55
C GLN A 217 8.10 4.18 -14.36
N PRO A 218 8.00 2.85 -14.53
CA PRO A 218 7.67 1.95 -13.43
C PRO A 218 8.91 1.64 -12.59
N LEU A 219 8.76 1.67 -11.26
CA LEU A 219 9.80 1.29 -10.30
C LEU A 219 9.75 -0.20 -9.92
N GLY A 220 8.72 -0.93 -10.36
CA GLY A 220 8.55 -2.34 -10.05
C GLY A 220 7.67 -3.04 -11.08
N SER A 221 7.65 -4.37 -11.02
CA SER A 221 6.90 -5.24 -11.92
C SER A 221 5.98 -6.20 -11.17
N ILE A 222 5.00 -6.72 -11.89
CA ILE A 222 4.11 -7.79 -11.44
C ILE A 222 4.73 -9.12 -11.86
N ARG A 223 4.78 -10.06 -10.93
CA ARG A 223 5.26 -11.42 -11.15
C ARG A 223 4.18 -12.45 -10.89
N LEU A 224 3.87 -13.24 -11.91
CA LEU A 224 3.13 -14.49 -11.76
C LEU A 224 4.14 -15.65 -11.67
N SER A 225 3.99 -16.48 -10.65
CA SER A 225 4.83 -17.66 -10.42
C SER A 225 3.92 -18.87 -10.33
N LEU A 226 3.82 -19.61 -11.42
CA LEU A 226 2.94 -20.76 -11.52
C LEU A 226 3.66 -22.02 -11.02
N GLY A 227 2.93 -22.89 -10.35
CA GLY A 227 3.46 -24.14 -9.82
C GLY A 227 2.68 -25.33 -10.34
N TRP A 228 3.10 -26.53 -9.95
CA TRP A 228 2.38 -27.76 -10.29
C TRP A 228 0.97 -27.83 -9.68
N MET A 229 0.70 -27.05 -8.63
CA MET A 229 -0.65 -26.91 -8.03
C MET A 229 -1.54 -25.91 -8.78
N SER A 230 -0.96 -25.03 -9.60
CA SER A 230 -1.72 -24.05 -10.38
C SER A 230 -2.53 -24.75 -11.46
N ARG A 231 -3.72 -24.22 -11.74
CA ARG A 231 -4.65 -24.78 -12.72
C ARG A 231 -4.99 -23.77 -13.81
N TYR A 232 -5.65 -24.27 -14.84
CA TYR A 232 -6.13 -23.44 -15.95
C TYR A 232 -7.18 -22.43 -15.48
N GLU A 233 -8.04 -22.83 -14.53
CA GLU A 233 -9.08 -22.00 -13.94
C GLU A 233 -8.50 -20.79 -13.19
N ASP A 234 -7.32 -20.94 -12.56
CA ASP A 234 -6.63 -19.83 -11.89
C ASP A 234 -6.24 -18.75 -12.92
N ILE A 235 -5.79 -19.17 -14.10
CA ILE A 235 -5.44 -18.26 -15.20
C ILE A 235 -6.71 -17.64 -15.78
N GLN A 236 -7.79 -18.41 -15.96
CA GLN A 236 -9.05 -17.86 -16.44
C GLN A 236 -9.60 -16.79 -15.48
N CYS A 237 -9.51 -17.01 -14.17
CA CYS A 237 -9.86 -16.01 -13.17
C CYS A 237 -9.02 -14.74 -13.33
N TRP A 238 -7.71 -14.88 -13.52
CA TRP A 238 -6.80 -13.77 -13.79
C TRP A 238 -7.14 -13.01 -15.08
N ILE A 239 -7.36 -13.71 -16.19
CA ILE A 239 -7.71 -13.08 -17.48
C ILE A 239 -9.08 -12.40 -17.39
N HIS A 240 -10.04 -13.01 -16.70
CA HIS A 240 -11.35 -12.42 -16.47
C HIS A 240 -11.25 -11.13 -15.64
N PHE A 241 -10.44 -11.14 -14.58
CA PHE A 241 -10.12 -9.95 -13.80
C PHE A 241 -9.56 -8.83 -14.67
N LEU A 242 -8.57 -9.12 -15.53
CA LEU A 242 -8.02 -8.11 -16.44
C LEU A 242 -9.07 -7.55 -17.41
N ARG A 243 -9.92 -8.41 -17.98
CA ARG A 243 -10.96 -7.99 -18.93
C ARG A 243 -12.05 -7.14 -18.26
N GLN A 244 -12.64 -7.62 -17.17
CA GLN A 244 -13.76 -6.95 -16.52
C GLN A 244 -13.31 -5.73 -15.73
N VAL A 245 -12.30 -5.91 -14.89
CA VAL A 245 -11.92 -4.89 -13.91
C VAL A 245 -11.00 -3.86 -14.54
N ILE A 246 -10.02 -4.27 -15.35
CA ILE A 246 -9.01 -3.34 -15.89
C ILE A 246 -9.43 -2.73 -17.23
N LEU A 247 -9.89 -3.52 -18.20
CA LEU A 247 -10.25 -2.99 -19.52
C LEU A 247 -11.63 -2.34 -19.57
N GLN A 248 -12.65 -2.98 -18.99
CA GLN A 248 -14.03 -2.55 -19.15
C GLN A 248 -14.51 -1.60 -18.05
N GLY A 249 -13.76 -1.46 -16.97
CA GLY A 249 -14.23 -0.68 -15.83
C GLY A 249 -15.34 -1.37 -15.02
N ILE A 250 -15.82 -2.55 -15.44
CA ILE A 250 -17.00 -3.24 -14.91
C ILE A 250 -16.61 -4.03 -13.65
N GLY A 251 -16.75 -3.39 -12.50
CA GLY A 251 -17.07 -4.10 -11.27
C GLY A 251 -18.58 -4.04 -11.05
N ILE A 252 -19.36 -5.01 -11.54
CA ILE A 252 -20.81 -5.18 -11.29
C ILE A 252 -21.61 -3.87 -11.49
N ALA A 253 -21.69 -3.40 -12.74
CA ALA A 253 -22.49 -2.24 -13.14
C ALA A 253 -23.47 -2.62 -14.25
N SER A 254 -24.26 -3.68 -14.05
CA SER A 254 -25.37 -4.04 -14.94
C SER A 254 -26.69 -4.03 -14.19
N GLN A 255 -27.14 -2.81 -13.86
CA GLN A 255 -28.53 -2.34 -13.78
C GLN A 255 -28.49 -0.94 -13.15
N LEU A 256 -29.13 0.03 -13.79
CA LEU A 256 -29.20 1.48 -13.44
C LEU A 256 -28.15 2.37 -14.14
N THR A 257 -28.27 2.49 -15.46
CA THR A 257 -27.88 3.71 -16.16
C THR A 257 -29.13 4.31 -16.81
N SER A 258 -29.82 5.18 -16.09
CA SER A 258 -30.64 6.23 -16.70
C SER A 258 -29.76 7.47 -16.79
N SER A 259 -29.38 7.83 -18.02
CA SER A 259 -28.64 9.03 -18.38
C SER A 259 -29.35 10.29 -17.90
N VAL A 260 -28.67 11.09 -17.07
CA VAL A 260 -29.05 12.48 -16.77
C VAL A 260 -28.33 13.41 -17.76
N PRO A 261 -29.00 14.36 -18.42
CA PRO A 261 -28.36 15.30 -19.34
C PRO A 261 -27.45 16.27 -18.58
N ILE A 262 -26.27 16.54 -19.14
CA ILE A 262 -25.35 17.56 -18.67
C ILE A 262 -25.87 18.91 -19.19
N ASP A 263 -26.41 19.74 -18.30
CA ASP A 263 -26.74 21.14 -18.61
C ASP A 263 -25.51 22.02 -18.34
N ASN A 264 -25.02 22.66 -19.39
CA ASN A 264 -23.92 23.62 -19.36
C ASN A 264 -24.49 25.02 -19.11
N ARG A 265 -24.71 25.37 -17.83
CA ARG A 265 -24.90 26.76 -17.40
C ARG A 265 -23.97 27.09 -16.23
N CYS A 266 -23.05 28.02 -16.49
CA CYS A 266 -22.29 28.74 -15.46
C CYS A 266 -23.18 29.84 -14.85
N ASP A 267 -22.90 30.15 -13.58
CA ASP A 267 -23.34 31.32 -12.82
C ASP A 267 -24.79 31.35 -12.32
N GLU A 268 -25.18 30.34 -11.53
CA GLU A 268 -26.26 30.50 -10.54
C GLU A 268 -25.67 30.38 -9.13
N GLU A 269 -26.00 31.31 -8.24
CA GLU A 269 -25.76 31.20 -6.80
C GLU A 269 -26.45 29.92 -6.30
N LYS A 270 -25.66 28.86 -6.10
CA LYS A 270 -26.19 27.59 -5.60
C LYS A 270 -26.36 27.72 -4.09
N ASN A 271 -27.61 27.78 -3.64
CA ASN A 271 -28.00 27.84 -2.23
C ASN A 271 -27.64 26.54 -1.49
N LEU A 272 -26.38 26.44 -1.06
CA LEU A 272 -25.89 25.32 -0.26
C LEU A 272 -25.64 25.78 1.16
N ILE A 273 -26.00 24.91 2.11
CA ILE A 273 -25.74 25.14 3.51
C ILE A 273 -24.63 24.21 3.99
N LEU A 274 -23.74 24.75 4.82
CA LEU A 274 -22.76 23.96 5.56
C LEU A 274 -23.49 23.27 6.72
N THR A 275 -23.59 21.94 6.67
CA THR A 275 -24.36 21.16 7.66
C THR A 275 -23.49 20.63 8.79
N HIS A 276 -22.25 20.24 8.50
CA HIS A 276 -21.34 19.67 9.49
C HIS A 276 -19.91 20.19 9.31
N ILE A 277 -19.28 20.48 10.44
CA ILE A 277 -17.85 20.79 10.54
C ILE A 277 -17.19 19.72 11.40
N TYR A 278 -16.21 19.02 10.84
CA TYR A 278 -15.45 17.99 11.54
C TYR A 278 -13.97 18.38 11.67
N ILE A 279 -13.47 18.27 12.89
CA ILE A 279 -12.05 18.48 13.22
C ILE A 279 -11.43 17.14 13.59
N TYR A 280 -10.23 16.85 13.11
CA TYR A 280 -9.49 15.64 13.45
C TYR A 280 -8.15 16.02 14.07
N PRO A 281 -8.11 16.32 15.38
CA PRO A 281 -6.89 16.81 16.01
C PRO A 281 -5.72 15.83 15.87
N ILE A 282 -6.00 14.54 16.04
CA ILE A 282 -5.02 13.47 15.89
C ILE A 282 -5.26 12.73 14.57
N LYS A 283 -4.23 12.66 13.73
CA LYS A 283 -4.23 11.87 12.50
C LYS A 283 -4.70 10.44 12.80
N SER A 284 -5.60 9.91 11.98
CA SER A 284 -6.15 8.55 12.10
C SER A 284 -7.08 8.28 13.30
N CYS A 285 -7.35 9.26 14.18
CA CYS A 285 -8.32 9.11 15.28
C CYS A 285 -9.72 9.64 14.90
N ALA A 286 -10.69 9.53 15.81
CA ALA A 286 -12.05 10.03 15.61
C ALA A 286 -12.09 11.58 15.46
N SER A 287 -13.16 12.07 14.85
CA SER A 287 -13.44 13.51 14.71
C SER A 287 -14.12 14.10 15.94
N ILE A 288 -14.07 15.43 16.01
CA ILE A 288 -14.93 16.29 16.81
C ILE A 288 -15.92 16.95 15.85
N LEU A 289 -17.23 16.79 16.09
CA LEU A 289 -18.28 17.52 15.37
C LEU A 289 -18.55 18.85 16.07
N VAL A 290 -18.47 19.96 15.34
CA VAL A 290 -18.63 21.31 15.86
C VAL A 290 -19.59 22.14 14.99
N LYS A 291 -20.12 23.23 15.56
CA LYS A 291 -20.96 24.20 14.83
C LYS A 291 -20.12 25.30 14.18
N GLU A 292 -19.06 25.71 14.86
CA GLU A 292 -18.11 26.72 14.43
C GLU A 292 -16.71 26.34 14.93
N TRP A 293 -15.67 26.80 14.25
CA TRP A 293 -14.30 26.53 14.65
C TRP A 293 -13.32 27.60 14.15
N PRO A 294 -12.28 27.97 14.92
CA PRO A 294 -11.29 28.95 14.47
C PRO A 294 -10.48 28.46 13.26
N LEU A 295 -10.21 29.36 12.33
CA LEU A 295 -9.30 29.16 11.20
C LEU A 295 -7.91 29.70 11.53
N THR A 296 -6.90 29.05 10.97
CA THR A 296 -5.50 29.50 10.93
C THR A 296 -5.16 29.89 9.50
N SER A 297 -3.94 30.38 9.25
CA SER A 297 -3.45 30.65 7.90
C SER A 297 -3.36 29.40 7.01
N MET A 298 -3.42 28.19 7.58
CA MET A 298 -3.26 26.92 6.87
C MET A 298 -4.52 26.06 6.83
N SER A 299 -5.21 25.87 7.97
CA SER A 299 -6.43 25.05 8.10
C SER A 299 -7.20 25.42 9.37
N PHE A 300 -8.16 24.59 9.81
CA PHE A 300 -8.75 24.69 11.14
C PHE A 300 -7.70 24.59 12.25
N LEU A 301 -7.87 25.39 13.31
CA LEU A 301 -7.01 25.33 14.49
C LEU A 301 -6.98 23.90 15.04
N TYR A 302 -5.80 23.39 15.38
CA TYR A 302 -5.60 22.03 15.91
C TYR A 302 -5.89 20.86 14.96
N ASP A 303 -6.33 21.08 13.73
CA ASP A 303 -6.65 20.00 12.80
C ASP A 303 -5.38 19.32 12.28
N ARG A 304 -5.27 18.00 12.52
CA ARG A 304 -4.11 17.15 12.19
C ARG A 304 -2.78 17.74 12.71
N GLU A 305 -2.77 18.24 13.94
CA GLU A 305 -1.52 18.65 14.61
C GLU A 305 -0.79 17.50 15.29
N TRP A 306 -1.52 16.45 15.68
CA TRP A 306 -0.96 15.28 16.37
C TRP A 306 -1.06 14.02 15.53
N MET A 307 -0.25 13.03 15.89
CA MET A 307 -0.30 11.69 15.36
C MET A 307 0.20 10.66 16.38
N VAL A 308 -0.21 9.41 16.21
CA VAL A 308 0.29 8.30 17.02
C VAL A 308 1.44 7.62 16.28
N MET A 309 2.50 7.26 17.02
CA MET A 309 3.70 6.59 16.51
C MET A 309 3.98 5.28 17.26
N ASP A 310 4.67 4.35 16.61
CA ASP A 310 5.13 3.10 17.23
C ASP A 310 6.50 3.24 17.93
N GLN A 311 7.02 2.13 18.43
CA GLN A 311 8.30 2.05 19.14
C GLN A 311 9.52 2.48 18.31
N ASN A 312 9.39 2.41 16.98
CA ASN A 312 10.43 2.81 16.03
C ASN A 312 10.16 4.24 15.50
N LEU A 313 9.26 5.00 16.12
CA LEU A 313 8.82 6.33 15.71
C LEU A 313 8.21 6.37 14.30
N ASN A 314 7.66 5.26 13.82
CA ASN A 314 6.91 5.25 12.57
C ASN A 314 5.45 5.66 12.81
N PRO A 315 4.86 6.48 11.93
CA PRO A 315 3.44 6.82 11.97
C PRO A 315 2.52 5.59 11.99
N LEU A 316 1.58 5.55 12.94
CA LEU A 316 0.46 4.62 12.94
C LEU A 316 -0.71 5.22 12.16
N THR A 317 -1.27 4.44 11.23
CA THR A 317 -2.38 4.84 10.37
C THR A 317 -3.59 3.94 10.57
N LEU A 318 -4.80 4.41 10.24
CA LEU A 318 -6.01 3.58 10.30
C LEU A 318 -5.91 2.29 9.47
N LYS A 319 -5.10 2.27 8.40
CA LYS A 319 -4.86 1.06 7.61
C LYS A 319 -4.11 -0.01 8.40
N ARG A 320 -3.09 0.42 9.16
CA ARG A 320 -2.21 -0.46 9.94
C ARG A 320 -2.85 -0.84 11.28
N LEU A 321 -3.56 0.10 11.91
CA LEU A 321 -4.19 -0.09 13.20
C LEU A 321 -5.59 0.58 13.24
N PRO A 322 -6.66 -0.13 12.84
CA PRO A 322 -8.03 0.38 12.88
C PRO A 322 -8.49 0.81 14.29
N ALA A 323 -7.88 0.26 15.34
CA ALA A 323 -8.16 0.62 16.74
C ALA A 323 -7.92 2.12 17.05
N LEU A 324 -7.14 2.83 16.24
CA LEU A 324 -6.97 4.29 16.37
C LEU A 324 -8.30 5.05 16.26
N SER A 325 -9.28 4.52 15.52
CA SER A 325 -10.64 5.11 15.43
C SER A 325 -11.36 5.18 16.77
N GLN A 326 -10.96 4.36 17.75
CA GLN A 326 -11.58 4.30 19.07
C GLN A 326 -11.09 5.39 20.03
N ILE A 327 -10.00 6.08 19.67
CA ILE A 327 -9.52 7.24 20.41
C ILE A 327 -10.34 8.44 19.97
N LYS A 328 -11.07 9.02 20.92
CA LYS A 328 -11.97 10.16 20.75
C LYS A 328 -11.34 11.41 21.37
N PRO A 329 -10.62 12.22 20.57
CA PRO A 329 -10.06 13.47 21.05
C PRO A 329 -11.17 14.50 21.31
N ALA A 330 -10.95 15.39 22.27
CA ALA A 330 -11.73 16.59 22.50
C ALA A 330 -10.76 17.74 22.83
N ILE A 331 -11.09 18.96 22.42
CA ILE A 331 -10.29 20.15 22.70
C ILE A 331 -11.08 21.04 23.65
N ASN A 332 -10.45 21.43 24.76
CA ASN A 332 -10.95 22.46 25.64
C ASN A 332 -10.15 23.75 25.39
N SER A 333 -10.76 24.68 24.64
CA SER A 333 -10.11 25.94 24.25
C SER A 333 -9.89 26.89 25.43
N GLU A 334 -10.78 26.89 26.44
CA GLU A 334 -10.63 27.77 27.63
C GLU A 334 -9.40 27.39 28.46
N LYS A 335 -9.11 26.09 28.55
CA LYS A 335 -7.99 25.56 29.33
C LYS A 335 -6.76 25.21 28.47
N ASN A 336 -6.83 25.39 27.15
CA ASN A 336 -5.81 24.92 26.20
C ASN A 336 -5.42 23.45 26.43
N GLN A 337 -6.42 22.56 26.53
CA GLN A 337 -6.22 21.14 26.83
C GLN A 337 -6.72 20.24 25.70
N LEU A 338 -5.93 19.23 25.35
CA LEU A 338 -6.31 18.09 24.53
C LEU A 338 -6.71 16.93 25.44
N ILE A 339 -7.95 16.49 25.36
CA ILE A 339 -8.52 15.40 26.15
C ILE A 339 -8.68 14.18 25.25
N LEU A 340 -8.13 13.04 25.66
CA LEU A 340 -8.23 11.77 24.96
C LEU A 340 -9.17 10.84 25.71
N ASN A 341 -10.22 10.39 25.02
CA ASN A 341 -11.17 9.43 25.55
C ASN A 341 -11.07 8.11 24.78
N ALA A 342 -11.17 6.99 25.47
CA ALA A 342 -11.29 5.67 24.87
C ALA A 342 -12.23 4.81 25.70
N THR A 343 -13.03 3.96 25.06
CA THR A 343 -14.01 3.10 25.73
C THR A 343 -13.32 2.22 26.77
N ASN A 344 -13.82 2.20 28.01
CA ASN A 344 -13.26 1.45 29.15
C ASN A 344 -11.88 1.93 29.66
N HIS A 345 -11.45 3.13 29.30
CA HIS A 345 -10.22 3.74 29.83
C HIS A 345 -10.53 5.13 30.43
N PRO A 346 -9.82 5.54 31.51
CA PRO A 346 -9.95 6.89 32.03
C PRO A 346 -9.49 7.91 30.99
N SER A 347 -10.10 9.09 30.97
CA SER A 347 -9.68 10.17 30.07
C SER A 347 -8.25 10.62 30.40
N PHE A 348 -7.46 10.90 29.37
CA PHE A 348 -6.11 11.45 29.51
C PHE A 348 -6.09 12.92 29.05
N ILE A 349 -5.44 13.80 29.81
CA ILE A 349 -5.43 15.25 29.53
C ILE A 349 -4.00 15.69 29.22
N ILE A 350 -3.84 16.44 28.14
CA ILE A 350 -2.57 17.02 27.69
C ILE A 350 -2.74 18.54 27.65
N GLU A 351 -1.82 19.28 28.26
CA GLU A 351 -1.78 20.74 28.18
C GLU A 351 -1.04 21.17 26.90
N ILE A 352 -1.71 21.91 26.02
CA ILE A 352 -1.23 22.17 24.65
C ILE A 352 -0.06 23.17 24.63
N ASN A 353 0.06 24.05 25.62
CA ASN A 353 1.03 25.17 25.63
C ASN A 353 1.89 25.24 26.90
N ASN A 354 2.03 24.14 27.64
CA ASN A 354 2.74 24.14 28.91
C ASN A 354 3.96 23.20 28.86
N ASP A 355 5.09 23.65 29.42
CA ASP A 355 6.36 22.91 29.51
C ASP A 355 6.25 21.61 30.35
N SER A 356 5.08 21.35 30.94
CA SER A 356 4.76 20.13 31.70
C SER A 356 4.72 18.88 30.84
N THR A 357 4.54 19.01 29.52
CA THR A 357 4.49 17.86 28.61
C THR A 357 5.90 17.35 28.34
N THR A 358 6.24 16.16 28.85
CA THR A 358 7.60 15.62 28.69
C THR A 358 7.88 15.29 27.23
N ILE A 359 8.67 16.13 26.55
CA ILE A 359 9.19 15.84 25.21
C ILE A 359 10.33 14.83 25.36
N LYS A 360 10.12 13.62 24.83
CA LYS A 360 11.10 12.52 24.87
C LYS A 360 12.17 12.68 23.78
N SER A 361 11.74 13.08 22.59
CA SER A 361 12.60 13.21 21.40
C SER A 361 11.92 14.05 20.33
N THR A 362 12.67 14.45 19.31
CA THR A 362 12.15 15.08 18.09
C THR A 362 12.42 14.16 16.91
N VAL A 363 11.43 14.01 16.02
CA VAL A 363 11.55 13.18 14.80
C VAL A 363 11.23 14.02 13.57
N ASN A 364 12.04 13.83 12.52
CA ASN A 364 11.79 14.42 11.21
C ASN A 364 11.12 13.38 10.32
N LEU A 365 9.90 13.65 9.89
CA LEU A 365 9.18 12.83 8.93
C LEU A 365 9.68 13.09 7.51
N ASN A 366 9.48 12.12 6.63
CA ASN A 366 9.97 12.15 5.25
C ASN A 366 9.49 13.36 4.42
N ASP A 367 8.41 14.01 4.86
CA ASP A 367 7.77 15.15 4.18
C ASP A 367 8.29 16.51 4.69
N GLY A 368 9.40 16.52 5.44
CA GLY A 368 9.95 17.74 6.04
C GLY A 368 9.16 18.25 7.26
N ILE A 369 8.29 17.41 7.83
CA ILE A 369 7.51 17.73 9.02
C ILE A 369 8.28 17.26 10.26
N THR A 370 8.64 18.22 11.11
CA THR A 370 9.28 17.96 12.40
C THR A 370 8.21 17.79 13.47
N CYS A 371 8.32 16.75 14.29
CA CYS A 371 7.39 16.46 15.37
C CYS A 371 8.11 16.27 16.72
N HIS A 372 7.56 16.86 17.78
CA HIS A 372 7.92 16.53 19.15
C HIS A 372 7.17 15.29 19.62
N VAL A 373 7.91 14.28 20.05
CA VAL A 373 7.39 13.01 20.57
C VAL A 373 7.21 13.14 22.07
N TYR A 374 6.00 12.87 22.55
CA TYR A 374 5.70 12.89 23.97
C TYR A 374 6.16 11.58 24.63
N GLY A 375 6.52 11.66 25.91
CA GLY A 375 6.88 10.51 26.74
C GLY A 375 6.05 10.46 28.03
N GLY A 376 6.35 9.48 28.88
CA GLY A 376 5.72 9.37 30.20
C GLY A 376 4.35 8.72 30.16
N GLU A 377 3.38 9.29 30.87
CA GLU A 377 2.07 8.66 31.11
C GLU A 377 1.23 8.50 29.84
N ILE A 378 1.38 9.40 28.86
CA ILE A 378 0.65 9.30 27.58
C ILE A 378 1.05 8.04 26.78
N GLU A 379 2.32 7.66 26.82
CA GLU A 379 2.84 6.46 26.17
C GLU A 379 2.22 5.21 26.81
N GLN A 380 2.13 5.19 28.14
CA GLN A 380 1.50 4.11 28.89
C GLN A 380 0.00 4.03 28.61
N TRP A 381 -0.68 5.18 28.56
CA TRP A 381 -2.11 5.27 28.29
C TRP A 381 -2.44 4.77 26.88
N LEU A 382 -1.74 5.28 25.85
CA LEU A 382 -1.95 4.85 24.47
C LEU A 382 -1.62 3.37 24.27
N THR A 383 -0.54 2.89 24.89
CA THR A 383 -0.16 1.48 24.82
C THR A 383 -1.23 0.58 25.44
N LYS A 384 -1.82 0.99 26.56
CA LYS A 384 -2.92 0.26 27.21
C LYS A 384 -4.21 0.27 26.38
N VAL A 385 -4.53 1.38 25.73
CA VAL A 385 -5.72 1.53 24.87
C VAL A 385 -5.59 0.72 23.58
N LEU A 386 -4.42 0.73 22.95
CA LEU A 386 -4.20 0.14 21.63
C LEU A 386 -3.69 -1.31 21.67
N GLY A 387 -3.21 -1.79 22.83
CA GLY A 387 -2.65 -3.13 23.01
C GLY A 387 -1.29 -3.35 22.36
N ILE A 388 -0.71 -2.31 21.77
CA ILE A 388 0.64 -2.29 21.22
C ILE A 388 1.35 -1.03 21.73
N TYR A 389 2.68 -1.04 21.78
CA TYR A 389 3.43 0.17 22.12
C TYR A 389 3.02 1.31 21.19
N ALA A 390 2.64 2.43 21.78
CA ALA A 390 2.25 3.63 21.05
C ALA A 390 2.59 4.89 21.86
N THR A 391 3.01 5.94 21.16
CA THR A 391 3.19 7.27 21.73
C THR A 391 2.54 8.34 20.87
N LEU A 392 2.32 9.52 21.43
CA LEU A 392 1.78 10.68 20.72
C LEU A 392 2.93 11.59 20.28
N ALA A 393 2.79 12.18 19.10
CA ALA A 393 3.69 13.23 18.64
C ALA A 393 2.89 14.40 18.08
N ARG A 394 3.41 15.62 18.23
CA ARG A 394 2.82 16.86 17.72
C ARG A 394 3.77 17.53 16.76
N ARG A 395 3.27 18.06 15.64
CA ARG A 395 4.08 18.88 14.72
C ARG A 395 4.62 20.13 15.42
N THR A 396 5.79 20.59 15.00
CA THR A 396 6.34 21.88 15.44
C THR A 396 5.76 23.03 14.62
N ASN A 397 5.80 24.25 15.18
CA ASN A 397 5.30 25.45 14.51
C ASN A 397 6.14 25.85 13.29
N ASP A 398 7.40 25.43 13.22
CA ASP A 398 8.33 25.73 12.11
C ASP A 398 8.00 24.95 10.83
N SER A 399 7.12 23.95 10.91
CA SER A 399 6.72 23.17 9.74
C SER A 399 5.73 23.94 8.87
N GLN A 400 6.07 24.09 7.59
CA GLN A 400 5.21 24.75 6.59
C GLN A 400 3.99 23.92 6.15
N MET A 401 3.87 22.68 6.63
CA MET A 401 2.79 21.76 6.26
C MET A 401 2.13 21.15 7.51
N THR A 402 0.82 20.90 7.44
CA THR A 402 0.10 20.15 8.47
C THR A 402 0.28 18.65 8.25
N LEU A 403 -0.11 17.80 9.21
CA LEU A 403 -0.12 16.33 9.01
C LEU A 403 -1.32 15.88 8.15
N ALA A 404 -2.00 16.78 7.44
CA ALA A 404 -2.97 16.43 6.42
C ALA A 404 -2.29 15.75 5.22
N ASN A 405 -3.03 14.92 4.48
CA ASN A 405 -2.42 14.12 3.41
C ASN A 405 -2.19 14.91 2.11
N GLU A 406 -3.13 15.76 1.69
CA GLU A 406 -3.08 16.41 0.36
C GLU A 406 -3.64 17.85 0.37
N GLY A 407 -4.80 18.10 0.99
CA GLY A 407 -5.41 19.43 1.10
C GLY A 407 -5.72 19.86 2.54
N ALA A 408 -5.85 21.16 2.78
CA ALA A 408 -6.16 21.72 4.11
C ALA A 408 -7.53 21.30 4.62
N PHE A 409 -8.52 21.22 3.71
CA PHE A 409 -9.85 20.72 4.01
C PHE A 409 -10.29 19.69 2.97
N LEU A 410 -11.12 18.77 3.42
CA LEU A 410 -11.89 17.88 2.56
C LEU A 410 -13.36 18.24 2.65
N LEU A 411 -13.98 18.54 1.52
CA LEU A 411 -15.42 18.77 1.42
C LEU A 411 -16.12 17.58 0.77
N VAL A 412 -17.28 17.21 1.30
CA VAL A 412 -18.16 16.20 0.73
C VAL A 412 -19.58 16.74 0.65
N ASN A 413 -20.27 16.44 -0.45
CA ASN A 413 -21.68 16.72 -0.63
C ASN A 413 -22.53 15.60 -0.02
N GLU A 414 -23.54 15.98 0.76
CA GLU A 414 -24.50 15.07 1.37
C GLU A 414 -25.20 14.17 0.34
N GLU A 415 -25.59 14.74 -0.82
CA GLU A 415 -26.27 13.99 -1.86
C GLU A 415 -25.36 12.91 -2.49
N SER A 416 -24.06 13.20 -2.61
CA SER A 416 -23.05 12.21 -3.02
C SER A 416 -22.95 11.06 -2.02
N VAL A 417 -23.02 11.35 -0.71
CA VAL A 417 -23.03 10.33 0.35
C VAL A 417 -24.30 9.49 0.28
N ARG A 418 -25.48 10.13 0.08
CA ARG A 418 -26.77 9.43 -0.10
C ARG A 418 -26.73 8.49 -1.30
N GLN A 419 -26.18 8.93 -2.44
CA GLN A 419 -26.08 8.09 -3.62
C GLN A 419 -25.17 6.89 -3.40
N ILE A 420 -24.03 7.05 -2.73
CA ILE A 420 -23.18 5.91 -2.36
C ILE A 420 -23.89 4.98 -1.38
N ARG A 421 -24.64 5.53 -0.43
CA ARG A 421 -25.41 4.76 0.56
C ARG A 421 -26.59 3.99 -0.06
N SER A 422 -27.10 4.42 -1.21
CA SER A 422 -28.23 3.74 -1.88
C SER A 422 -27.98 2.23 -2.02
N ASN A 423 -28.98 1.41 -1.71
CA ASN A 423 -28.88 -0.05 -1.82
C ASN A 423 -27.85 -0.72 -0.90
N LEU A 424 -27.35 -0.03 0.14
CA LEU A 424 -26.58 -0.65 1.23
C LEU A 424 -27.46 -0.77 2.48
N ASN A 425 -27.49 -1.96 3.06
CA ASN A 425 -28.22 -2.24 4.31
C ASN A 425 -27.52 -1.66 5.56
N GLU A 426 -26.44 -0.90 5.38
CA GLU A 426 -25.62 -0.36 6.45
C GLU A 426 -25.72 1.17 6.56
N LYS A 427 -25.61 1.68 7.79
CA LYS A 427 -25.56 3.12 8.05
C LYS A 427 -24.14 3.64 7.79
N ILE A 428 -23.86 4.02 6.55
CA ILE A 428 -22.65 4.77 6.21
C ILE A 428 -22.81 6.20 6.73
N THR A 429 -21.84 6.64 7.51
CA THR A 429 -21.74 8.01 8.01
C THR A 429 -20.63 8.76 7.29
N HIS A 430 -20.68 10.10 7.34
CA HIS A 430 -19.71 10.99 6.71
C HIS A 430 -18.30 10.77 7.24
N GLU A 431 -18.16 10.44 8.53
CA GLU A 431 -16.86 10.27 9.19
C GLU A 431 -16.02 9.16 8.54
N ARG A 432 -16.62 8.21 7.81
CA ARG A 432 -15.90 7.21 7.01
C ARG A 432 -15.03 7.82 5.93
N PHE A 433 -15.51 8.90 5.31
CA PHE A 433 -14.75 9.65 4.31
C PHE A 433 -13.82 10.70 4.94
N ARG A 434 -13.91 10.88 6.26
CA ARG A 434 -13.14 11.84 7.05
C ARG A 434 -13.19 13.29 6.51
N PRO A 435 -14.35 13.81 6.04
CA PRO A 435 -14.44 15.19 5.55
C PRO A 435 -14.25 16.17 6.70
N ASN A 436 -13.81 17.39 6.39
CA ASN A 436 -13.86 18.53 7.29
C ASN A 436 -15.18 19.29 7.16
N LEU A 437 -15.71 19.39 5.94
CA LEU A 437 -16.91 20.13 5.62
C LEU A 437 -17.92 19.21 4.93
N VAL A 438 -19.17 19.27 5.37
CA VAL A 438 -20.30 18.61 4.67
C VAL A 438 -21.30 19.67 4.27
N VAL A 439 -21.68 19.68 3.00
CA VAL A 439 -22.69 20.60 2.46
C VAL A 439 -23.94 19.83 2.03
N ASP A 440 -25.10 20.46 2.17
CA ASP A 440 -26.38 19.93 1.68
C ASP A 440 -27.19 21.06 1.04
N LYS A 441 -28.25 20.69 0.31
CA LYS A 441 -29.22 21.63 -0.24
C LYS A 441 -29.95 22.39 0.86
N GLN A 442 -30.18 23.69 0.67
CA GLN A 442 -30.94 24.50 1.62
C GLN A 442 -32.43 24.13 1.61
N TYR A 443 -32.99 23.87 0.42
CA TYR A 443 -34.40 23.54 0.26
C TYR A 443 -34.60 22.17 -0.42
N VAL A 444 -35.62 21.43 0.02
CA VAL A 444 -35.90 20.05 -0.43
C VAL A 444 -36.11 19.94 -1.95
N ASN A 445 -36.65 21.00 -2.57
CA ASN A 445 -37.03 21.07 -3.98
C ASN A 445 -35.92 21.60 -4.91
N GLU A 446 -34.74 21.94 -4.40
CA GLU A 446 -33.62 22.34 -5.25
C GLU A 446 -32.95 21.10 -5.88
N SER A 447 -32.72 21.16 -7.19
CA SER A 447 -32.03 20.14 -7.95
C SER A 447 -30.52 20.29 -7.77
N TYR A 448 -30.00 19.80 -6.66
CA TYR A 448 -28.57 19.68 -6.45
C TYR A 448 -28.15 18.22 -6.61
N SER A 449 -27.41 17.92 -7.68
CA SER A 449 -27.06 16.55 -8.04
C SER A 449 -25.89 16.01 -7.20
N ALA A 450 -25.94 14.72 -6.91
CA ALA A 450 -24.80 13.99 -6.40
C ALA A 450 -23.57 14.20 -7.31
N TYR A 451 -22.41 14.33 -6.67
CA TYR A 451 -21.09 14.54 -7.27
C TYR A 451 -20.89 15.88 -7.97
N SER A 452 -21.84 16.81 -7.87
CA SER A 452 -21.69 18.14 -8.47
C SER A 452 -20.54 18.95 -7.86
N GLU A 453 -20.05 18.58 -6.68
CA GLU A 453 -18.84 19.15 -6.09
C GLU A 453 -17.59 18.93 -6.94
N ASP A 454 -17.55 17.88 -7.78
CA ASP A 454 -16.39 17.55 -8.61
C ASP A 454 -16.02 18.63 -9.62
N SER A 455 -17.02 19.39 -10.10
CA SER A 455 -16.81 20.44 -11.12
C SER A 455 -16.49 21.80 -10.53
N TRP A 456 -16.43 21.92 -9.20
CA TRP A 456 -16.21 23.19 -8.53
C TRP A 456 -14.77 23.64 -8.64
N LYS A 457 -14.58 24.96 -8.75
CA LYS A 457 -13.26 25.58 -8.82
C LYS A 457 -12.97 26.46 -7.61
N ARG A 458 -14.00 27.11 -7.08
CA ARG A 458 -13.95 28.02 -5.94
C ARG A 458 -15.24 27.93 -5.16
N LEU A 459 -15.14 28.17 -3.87
CA LEU A 459 -16.25 28.25 -2.93
C LEU A 459 -16.06 29.50 -2.07
N VAL A 460 -17.17 30.15 -1.73
CA VAL A 460 -17.20 31.22 -0.74
C VAL A 460 -18.19 30.80 0.32
N ILE A 461 -17.73 30.70 1.57
CA ILE A 461 -18.61 30.51 2.72
C ILE A 461 -18.98 31.90 3.21
N LEU A 462 -20.23 32.29 3.00
CA LEU A 462 -20.78 33.58 3.41
C LEU A 462 -20.92 33.60 4.94
N ASN A 463 -20.26 34.56 5.59
CA ASN A 463 -20.36 34.82 7.03
C ASN A 463 -20.11 36.32 7.28
N GLU A 464 -19.89 36.75 8.53
CA GLU A 464 -19.47 38.13 8.86
C GLU A 464 -18.18 38.55 8.12
N SER A 465 -17.35 37.57 7.77
CA SER A 465 -16.22 37.73 6.85
C SER A 465 -16.29 36.59 5.84
N ASP A 466 -16.38 36.92 4.56
CA ASP A 466 -16.44 35.91 3.49
C ASP A 466 -15.15 35.09 3.46
N ILE A 467 -15.29 33.77 3.56
CA ILE A 467 -14.15 32.84 3.53
C ILE A 467 -14.09 32.22 2.15
N GLU A 468 -13.10 32.62 1.34
CA GLU A 468 -12.86 32.03 0.03
C GLU A 468 -11.97 30.78 0.12
N LEU A 469 -12.47 29.68 -0.42
CA LEU A 469 -11.79 28.39 -0.52
C LEU A 469 -11.56 28.04 -1.99
N LYS A 470 -10.32 27.71 -2.33
CA LYS A 470 -9.94 27.26 -3.67
C LYS A 470 -9.96 25.73 -3.75
N VAL A 471 -10.58 25.19 -4.79
CA VAL A 471 -10.56 23.75 -5.08
C VAL A 471 -9.21 23.39 -5.71
N ILE A 472 -8.52 22.41 -5.12
CA ILE A 472 -7.22 21.93 -5.59
C ILE A 472 -7.39 20.72 -6.50
N GLY A 473 -8.39 19.89 -6.24
CA GLY A 473 -8.68 18.69 -7.01
C GLY A 473 -9.59 17.72 -6.26
N LEU A 474 -9.83 16.57 -6.88
CA LEU A 474 -10.62 15.49 -6.29
C LEU A 474 -9.82 14.73 -5.23
N CYS A 475 -10.48 14.31 -4.16
CA CYS A 475 -9.86 13.50 -3.12
C CYS A 475 -9.83 12.02 -3.52
N GLN A 476 -8.61 11.50 -3.72
CA GLN A 476 -8.39 10.10 -4.02
C GLN A 476 -8.63 9.25 -2.77
N ARG A 477 -9.53 8.27 -2.88
CA ARG A 477 -9.89 7.41 -1.76
C ARG A 477 -8.98 6.20 -1.66
N CYS A 478 -8.75 5.79 -0.42
CA CYS A 478 -8.01 4.59 -0.09
C CYS A 478 -8.84 3.69 0.83
N THR A 479 -8.33 2.50 1.14
CA THR A 479 -9.02 1.49 1.96
C THR A 479 -9.38 1.94 3.38
N VAL A 480 -8.91 3.11 3.84
CA VAL A 480 -9.30 3.69 5.13
C VAL A 480 -10.82 3.89 5.24
N VAL A 481 -11.51 4.15 4.12
CA VAL A 481 -12.98 4.33 4.12
C VAL A 481 -13.73 3.07 4.61
N ASN A 482 -13.08 1.91 4.55
CA ASN A 482 -13.67 0.64 5.00
C ASN A 482 -13.70 0.52 6.51
N VAL A 483 -12.91 1.32 7.25
CA VAL A 483 -12.91 1.28 8.71
C VAL A 483 -14.14 2.00 9.23
N ASP A 484 -14.97 1.30 10.00
CA ASP A 484 -16.08 1.89 10.73
C ASP A 484 -15.55 2.73 11.90
N PRO A 485 -15.79 4.05 11.93
CA PRO A 485 -15.30 4.91 13.01
C PRO A 485 -15.86 4.54 14.39
N SER A 486 -17.07 3.95 14.45
CA SER A 486 -17.72 3.59 15.71
C SER A 486 -17.17 2.29 16.29
N THR A 487 -16.93 1.28 15.44
CA THR A 487 -16.53 -0.07 15.88
C THR A 487 -15.07 -0.41 15.66
N GLY A 488 -14.36 0.35 14.82
CA GLY A 488 -12.99 0.07 14.38
C GLY A 488 -12.88 -1.17 13.48
N LYS A 489 -14.00 -1.77 13.06
CA LYS A 489 -14.00 -2.95 12.17
C LYS A 489 -13.81 -2.53 10.72
N ASN A 490 -13.05 -3.33 9.98
CA ASN A 490 -12.81 -3.12 8.56
C ASN A 490 -13.88 -3.84 7.74
N GLN A 491 -14.65 -3.09 6.96
CA GLN A 491 -15.72 -3.57 6.09
C GLN A 491 -15.36 -3.26 4.64
N SER A 492 -14.83 -4.25 3.91
CA SER A 492 -14.16 -4.05 2.62
C SER A 492 -15.03 -3.51 1.48
N HIS A 493 -16.36 -3.56 1.61
CA HIS A 493 -17.31 -3.31 0.53
C HIS A 493 -17.41 -1.84 0.10
N LEU A 494 -17.16 -0.87 1.00
CA LEU A 494 -17.35 0.55 0.67
C LEU A 494 -16.31 1.06 -0.34
N PHE A 495 -15.04 0.69 -0.17
CA PHE A 495 -13.99 1.03 -1.13
C PHE A 495 -14.21 0.34 -2.48
N THR A 496 -14.68 -0.91 -2.48
CA THR A 496 -15.03 -1.63 -3.72
C THR A 496 -16.15 -0.90 -4.47
N ARG A 497 -17.17 -0.41 -3.75
CA ARG A 497 -18.26 0.36 -4.35
C ARG A 497 -17.79 1.69 -4.93
N LEU A 498 -16.90 2.40 -4.23
CA LEU A 498 -16.25 3.58 -4.78
C LEU A 498 -15.45 3.26 -6.05
N GLN A 499 -14.72 2.14 -6.07
CA GLN A 499 -14.01 1.69 -7.28
C GLN A 499 -14.94 1.30 -8.43
N THR A 500 -16.17 0.87 -8.15
CA THR A 500 -17.17 0.62 -9.19
C THR A 500 -17.75 1.92 -9.74
N GLN A 501 -18.18 2.83 -8.87
CA GLN A 501 -19.01 3.98 -9.26
C GLN A 501 -18.22 5.23 -9.61
N ARG A 502 -16.99 5.35 -9.09
CA ARG A 502 -16.25 6.62 -8.99
C ARG A 502 -14.80 6.50 -9.43
N ARG A 503 -14.47 5.41 -10.11
CA ARG A 503 -13.13 5.17 -10.64
C ARG A 503 -12.92 5.90 -11.95
N GLU A 504 -11.86 6.68 -12.01
CA GLU A 504 -11.38 7.22 -13.27
C GLU A 504 -10.71 6.11 -14.08
N MET A 505 -11.06 6.02 -15.37
CA MET A 505 -10.48 5.03 -16.29
C MET A 505 -8.97 5.20 -16.45
N ASP A 506 -8.49 6.43 -16.28
CA ASP A 506 -7.12 6.82 -16.61
C ASP A 506 -6.14 6.48 -15.49
N THR A 507 -6.54 6.77 -14.25
CA THR A 507 -5.73 6.58 -13.04
C THR A 507 -6.07 5.29 -12.30
N LEU A 508 -7.23 4.68 -12.59
CA LEU A 508 -7.83 3.56 -11.85
C LEU A 508 -8.00 3.85 -10.35
N ARG A 509 -8.04 5.12 -9.97
CA ARG A 509 -8.28 5.59 -8.60
C ARG A 509 -9.74 5.98 -8.46
N ALA A 510 -10.31 5.67 -7.30
CA ALA A 510 -11.66 6.08 -6.96
C ALA A 510 -11.63 7.43 -6.25
N ASN A 511 -12.40 8.40 -6.76
CA ASN A 511 -12.43 9.77 -6.27
C ASN A 511 -13.76 10.08 -5.59
N PHE A 512 -13.72 10.73 -4.43
CA PHE A 512 -14.94 11.13 -3.74
C PHE A 512 -14.71 12.38 -2.90
N GLY A 513 -15.50 13.42 -3.06
CA GLY A 513 -15.26 14.71 -2.41
C GLY A 513 -14.05 15.46 -2.98
N ILE A 514 -13.89 16.71 -2.55
CA ILE A 514 -12.91 17.65 -3.10
C ILE A 514 -11.98 18.18 -2.03
N LEU A 515 -10.73 18.43 -2.43
CA LEU A 515 -9.70 19.02 -1.59
C LEU A 515 -9.69 20.54 -1.76
N LEU A 516 -9.68 21.25 -0.64
CA LEU A 516 -9.74 22.71 -0.59
C LEU A 516 -8.55 23.29 0.17
N ASN A 517 -8.12 24.49 -0.23
CA ASN A 517 -7.21 25.36 0.53
C ASN A 517 -7.85 26.74 0.71
N LEU A 518 -7.42 27.46 1.76
CA LEU A 518 -7.75 28.88 1.92
C LEU A 518 -7.15 29.67 0.74
N SER A 519 -8.00 30.46 0.07
CA SER A 519 -7.53 31.59 -0.74
C SER A 519 -6.97 32.62 0.25
N LYS A 520 -5.86 33.29 -0.08
CA LYS A 520 -5.17 34.22 0.84
C LYS A 520 -6.18 35.11 1.58
N THR A 521 -6.19 35.03 2.91
CA THR A 521 -6.92 35.96 3.78
C THR A 521 -6.39 37.36 3.53
N TYR A 522 -7.26 38.30 3.13
CA TYR A 522 -6.93 39.72 3.03
C TYR A 522 -6.88 40.37 4.41
#